data_AF-B4VN51-F1
#
_entry.id   AF-B4VN51-F1
#
_cell.length_a   1.000
_cell.length_b   1.000
_cell.length_c   1.000
_cell.angle_alpha   90.00
_cell.angle_beta   90.00
_cell.angle_gamma   90.00
#
_symmetry.space_group_name_H-M   'P 1'
#
loop_
_entity.id
_entity.type
_entity.pdbx_description
1 polymer ?
#
loop_
_entity_poly.entity_id
_entity_poly.type
_entity_poly.pdbx_seq_one_letter_code
_entity_poly.pdbx_strand_id
1 'polypeptide(L)'
;MAALIRDRIVLIGTTDNSYGDYHLTPYSAAFEPIRELSGVEIQAQMVSHIISAVLNQRPVVWWFPQWGDVLWVWAWSGIPGVCMGGWHQRRLYLIVAGGTALAALGGCGFVFLWRTGLWLPLVPSIVAFFMVGFWIN
;
A
#
# COMPACT_ATOMS: atom_id res chain seq x y z
N MET A 1 -7.43 36.25 23.51
CA MET A 1 -8.03 34.95 23.14
C MET A 1 -7.93 34.64 21.65
N ALA A 2 -8.18 35.60 20.73
CA ALA A 2 -8.09 35.38 19.27
C ALA A 2 -6.70 34.90 18.76
N ALA A 3 -5.61 35.20 19.48
CA ALA A 3 -4.27 34.77 19.09
C ALA A 3 -4.02 33.25 19.25
N LEU A 4 -4.78 32.54 20.09
CA LEU A 4 -4.56 31.10 20.32
C LEU A 4 -5.06 30.22 19.17
N ILE A 5 -5.99 30.72 18.34
CA ILE A 5 -6.69 29.93 17.31
C ILE A 5 -6.10 30.16 15.92
N ARG A 6 -5.19 31.14 15.77
CA ARG A 6 -4.56 31.44 14.49
C ARG A 6 -3.69 30.26 14.04
N ASP A 7 -3.84 29.88 12.77
CA ASP A 7 -3.12 28.78 12.10
C ASP A 7 -3.29 27.39 12.73
N ARG A 8 -4.41 27.16 13.44
CA ARG A 8 -4.76 25.84 14.00
C ARG A 8 -6.07 25.34 13.42
N ILE A 9 -6.17 24.03 13.24
CA ILE A 9 -7.44 23.38 12.91
C ILE A 9 -8.10 22.99 14.22
N VAL A 10 -9.34 23.45 14.39
CA VAL A 10 -10.17 23.12 15.56
C VAL A 10 -11.27 22.18 15.09
N LEU A 11 -11.21 20.93 15.55
CA LEU A 11 -12.30 19.97 15.37
C LEU A 11 -13.21 20.05 16.59
N ILE A 12 -14.52 20.17 16.36
CA ILE A 12 -15.55 20.23 17.41
C ILE A 12 -16.41 18.97 17.25
N GLY A 13 -16.53 18.21 18.34
CA GLY A 13 -17.15 16.90 18.35
C GLY A 13 -17.68 16.51 19.72
N THR A 14 -18.53 15.50 19.75
CA THR A 14 -18.95 14.88 21.01
C THR A 14 -17.89 13.88 21.45
N THR A 15 -17.47 14.02 22.71
CA THR A 15 -16.54 13.09 23.38
C THR A 15 -17.21 12.47 24.61
N ASP A 16 -18.54 12.41 24.60
CA ASP A 16 -19.34 11.85 25.69
C ASP A 16 -19.75 10.41 25.34
N ASN A 17 -19.48 9.48 26.28
CA ASN A 17 -19.71 8.03 26.16
C ASN A 17 -21.16 7.68 25.86
N SER A 18 -22.07 8.61 26.14
CA SER A 18 -23.52 8.48 25.98
C SER A 18 -23.98 8.42 24.50
N TYR A 19 -23.18 8.94 23.56
CA TYR A 19 -23.54 9.01 22.14
C TYR A 19 -23.10 7.79 21.32
N GLY A 20 -22.27 6.90 21.89
CA GLY A 20 -21.91 5.62 21.28
C GLY A 20 -20.98 5.67 20.07
N ASP A 21 -20.35 6.81 19.74
CA ASP A 21 -19.42 6.94 18.61
C ASP A 21 -17.95 6.76 19.03
N TYR A 22 -17.71 5.62 19.68
CA TYR A 22 -16.40 5.20 20.15
C TYR A 22 -15.93 3.98 19.38
N HIS A 23 -14.70 4.04 18.91
CA HIS A 23 -14.11 2.97 18.12
C HIS A 23 -12.86 2.44 18.80
N LEU A 24 -12.82 1.13 18.98
CA LEU A 24 -11.61 0.42 19.36
C LEU A 24 -10.63 0.47 18.18
N THR A 25 -9.50 1.11 18.39
CA THR A 25 -8.41 1.15 17.41
C THR A 25 -7.22 0.35 17.96
N PRO A 26 -6.29 -0.15 17.13
CA PRO A 26 -5.08 -0.79 17.65
C PRO A 26 -4.28 0.09 18.63
N TYR A 27 -4.49 1.42 18.59
CA TYR A 27 -3.90 2.39 19.49
C TYR A 27 -4.60 2.47 20.86
N SER A 28 -5.87 2.07 20.97
CA SER A 28 -6.59 2.04 22.26
C SER A 28 -5.97 1.04 23.25
N ALA A 29 -5.39 -0.05 22.74
CA ALA A 29 -4.68 -1.05 23.52
C ALA A 29 -3.32 -0.58 24.06
N ALA A 30 -2.82 0.57 23.61
CA ALA A 30 -1.58 1.16 24.10
C ALA A 30 -1.78 1.99 25.39
N PHE A 31 -3.02 2.21 25.83
CA PHE A 31 -3.36 2.93 27.06
C PHE A 31 -3.98 2.00 28.08
N GLU A 32 -3.64 2.17 29.36
CA GLU A 32 -4.24 1.46 30.48
C GLU A 32 -4.90 2.48 31.43
N PRO A 33 -6.23 2.44 31.63
CA PRO A 33 -7.19 1.50 31.02
C PRO A 33 -7.38 1.77 29.52
N ILE A 34 -7.77 0.72 28.78
CA ILE A 34 -8.05 0.78 27.33
C ILE A 34 -9.00 1.95 27.06
N ARG A 35 -8.51 2.94 26.33
CA ARG A 35 -9.26 4.15 26.00
C ARG A 35 -9.77 4.06 24.58
N GLU A 36 -11.08 3.93 24.42
CA GLU A 36 -11.73 4.03 23.12
C GLU A 36 -11.58 5.47 22.59
N LEU A 37 -11.34 5.59 21.28
CA LEU A 37 -11.20 6.90 20.64
C LEU A 37 -12.56 7.35 20.09
N SER A 38 -12.89 8.61 20.35
CA SER A 38 -14.06 9.24 19.75
C SER A 38 -13.88 9.40 18.24
N GLY A 39 -14.98 9.37 17.47
CA GLY A 39 -14.94 9.60 16.03
C GLY A 39 -14.21 10.89 15.62
N VAL A 40 -14.27 11.93 16.45
CA VAL A 40 -13.61 13.22 16.19
C VAL A 40 -12.10 13.17 16.43
N GLU A 41 -11.62 12.38 17.39
CA GLU A 41 -10.19 12.12 17.56
C GLU A 41 -9.63 11.37 16.33
N ILE A 42 -10.38 10.42 15.76
CA ILE A 42 -10.00 9.69 14.55
C ILE A 42 -9.94 10.65 13.34
N GLN A 43 -10.94 11.52 13.17
CA GLN A 43 -10.92 12.55 12.14
C GLN A 43 -9.74 13.52 12.30
N ALA A 44 -9.43 13.91 13.55
CA ALA A 44 -8.27 14.76 13.84
C ALA A 44 -6.95 14.08 13.44
N GLN A 45 -6.81 12.77 13.68
CA GLN A 45 -5.65 12.00 13.24
C GLN A 45 -5.53 11.99 11.72
N MET A 46 -6.63 11.75 10.98
CA MET A 46 -6.62 11.78 9.51
C MET A 46 -6.19 13.15 8.96
N VAL A 47 -6.77 14.23 9.49
CA VAL A 47 -6.43 15.61 9.09
C VAL A 47 -4.97 15.94 9.39
N SER A 48 -4.48 15.57 10.57
CA SER A 48 -3.07 15.72 10.94
C SER A 48 -2.15 14.97 9.98
N HIS A 49 -2.55 13.78 9.54
CA HIS A 49 -1.78 12.97 8.59
C HIS A 49 -1.70 13.65 7.21
N ILE A 50 -2.82 14.17 6.69
CA ILE A 50 -2.86 14.88 5.40
C ILE A 50 -1.98 16.14 5.45
N ILE A 51 -2.11 16.96 6.50
CA ILE A 51 -1.35 18.20 6.62
C ILE A 51 0.12 17.92 6.82
N SER A 52 0.45 16.92 7.64
CA SER A 52 1.84 16.49 7.81
C SER A 52 2.43 15.94 6.50
N ALA A 53 1.63 15.23 5.69
CA ALA A 53 2.10 14.74 4.40
C ALA A 53 2.37 15.89 3.41
N VAL A 54 1.47 16.88 3.35
CA VAL A 54 1.61 18.07 2.50
C VAL A 54 2.79 18.94 2.95
N LEU A 55 2.89 19.22 4.26
CA LEU A 55 3.91 20.11 4.82
C LEU A 55 5.31 19.50 4.75
N ASN A 56 5.44 18.18 4.97
CA ASN A 56 6.73 17.49 4.94
C ASN A 56 7.10 16.93 3.56
N GLN A 57 6.33 17.25 2.50
CA GLN A 57 6.50 16.70 1.14
C GLN A 57 6.68 15.17 1.13
N ARG A 58 6.04 14.47 2.07
CA ARG A 58 6.15 13.00 2.14
C ARG A 58 5.34 12.43 0.97
N PRO A 59 5.91 11.51 0.17
CA PRO A 59 5.13 10.85 -0.87
C PRO A 59 3.96 10.12 -0.22
N VAL A 60 2.74 10.61 -0.45
CA VAL A 60 1.54 9.91 -0.04
C VAL A 60 1.46 8.65 -0.88
N VAL A 61 1.22 7.51 -0.26
CA VAL A 61 1.09 6.25 -1.01
C VAL A 61 -0.07 6.38 -1.99
N TRP A 62 0.22 6.29 -3.28
CA TRP A 62 -0.78 6.39 -4.34
C TRP A 62 -0.70 5.16 -5.25
N TRP A 63 -1.84 4.81 -5.83
CA TRP A 63 -2.02 3.65 -6.70
C TRP A 63 -2.13 4.08 -8.15
N PHE A 64 -1.77 3.17 -9.08
CA PHE A 64 -2.07 3.40 -10.49
C PHE A 64 -3.59 3.52 -10.71
N PRO A 65 -4.04 4.26 -11.73
CA PRO A 65 -5.38 4.06 -12.24
C PRO A 65 -5.59 2.61 -12.68
N GLN A 66 -6.82 2.10 -12.56
CA GLN A 66 -7.15 0.67 -12.77
C GLN A 66 -6.61 0.08 -14.09
N TRP A 67 -6.55 0.87 -15.16
CA TRP A 67 -5.98 0.44 -16.44
C TRP A 67 -4.45 0.29 -16.41
N GLY A 68 -3.75 1.10 -15.62
CA GLY A 68 -2.32 0.95 -15.36
C GLY A 68 -1.99 -0.34 -14.62
N ASP A 69 -2.81 -0.71 -13.63
CA ASP A 69 -2.67 -2.00 -12.94
C ASP A 69 -2.83 -3.18 -13.90
N VAL A 70 -3.84 -3.13 -14.78
CA VAL A 70 -4.06 -4.18 -15.79
C VAL A 70 -2.88 -4.29 -16.75
N LEU A 71 -2.38 -3.15 -17.28
CA LEU A 71 -1.21 -3.15 -18.16
C LEU A 71 0.04 -3.71 -17.48
N TRP A 72 0.24 -3.36 -16.21
CA TRP A 72 1.38 -3.87 -15.43
C TRP A 72 1.31 -5.38 -15.24
N VAL A 73 0.15 -5.90 -14.81
CA VAL A 73 -0.06 -7.34 -14.65
C VAL A 73 0.08 -8.06 -15.99
N TRP A 74 -0.47 -7.51 -17.07
CA TRP A 74 -0.39 -8.09 -18.41
C TRP A 74 1.05 -8.16 -18.91
N ALA A 75 1.84 -7.10 -18.70
CA ALA A 75 3.27 -7.08 -19.08
C ALA A 75 4.07 -8.18 -18.37
N TRP A 76 3.82 -8.41 -17.07
CA TRP A 76 4.49 -9.46 -16.31
C TRP A 76 3.95 -10.87 -16.60
N SER A 77 2.68 -10.99 -17.01
CA SER A 77 2.04 -12.26 -17.36
C SER A 77 2.59 -12.89 -18.65
N GLY A 78 3.16 -12.11 -19.57
CA GLY A 78 3.71 -12.62 -20.83
C GLY A 78 5.10 -13.27 -20.70
N ILE A 79 5.85 -12.95 -19.64
CA ILE A 79 7.24 -13.38 -19.45
C ILE A 79 7.38 -14.91 -19.28
N PRO A 80 6.53 -15.60 -18.48
CA PRO A 80 6.58 -17.06 -18.38
C PRO A 80 6.32 -17.74 -19.73
N GLY A 81 5.43 -17.19 -20.55
CA GLY A 81 5.14 -17.61 -21.94
C GLY A 81 6.38 -17.79 -22.80
N VAL A 82 7.19 -16.73 -22.86
CA VAL A 82 8.37 -16.67 -23.72
C VAL A 82 9.56 -17.43 -23.12
N CYS A 83 9.74 -17.34 -21.80
CA CYS A 83 10.87 -17.97 -21.12
C CYS A 83 10.71 -19.48 -20.93
N MET A 84 9.49 -19.97 -20.62
CA MET A 84 9.26 -21.38 -20.30
C MET A 84 8.90 -22.22 -21.53
N GLY A 85 8.22 -21.65 -22.52
CA GLY A 85 7.74 -22.40 -23.70
C GLY A 85 8.82 -22.91 -24.65
N GLY A 86 10.03 -22.33 -24.63
CA GLY A 86 11.11 -22.72 -25.56
C GLY A 86 12.18 -23.66 -25.00
N TRP A 87 12.37 -23.72 -23.67
CA TRP A 87 13.57 -24.28 -23.03
C TRP A 87 13.20 -25.33 -21.98
N HIS A 88 12.63 -26.44 -22.45
CA HIS A 88 11.90 -27.44 -21.68
C HIS A 88 12.74 -28.34 -20.72
N GLN A 89 14.03 -28.07 -20.47
CA GLN A 89 14.93 -29.12 -19.94
C GLN A 89 15.91 -28.71 -18.83
N ARG A 90 15.99 -27.44 -18.41
CA ARG A 90 16.91 -27.06 -17.30
C ARG A 90 16.16 -26.40 -16.16
N ARG A 91 15.91 -27.17 -15.10
CA ARG A 91 15.34 -26.72 -13.81
C ARG A 91 16.06 -25.49 -13.25
N LEU A 92 17.36 -25.38 -13.51
CA LEU A 92 18.19 -24.20 -13.19
C LEU A 92 17.75 -22.93 -13.92
N TYR A 93 17.35 -23.03 -15.20
CA TYR A 93 16.88 -21.87 -15.97
C TYR A 93 15.57 -21.33 -15.41
N LEU A 94 14.63 -22.21 -15.02
CA LEU A 94 13.37 -21.83 -14.39
C LEU A 94 13.58 -21.12 -13.04
N ILE A 95 14.51 -21.62 -12.23
CA ILE A 95 14.85 -21.01 -10.93
C ILE A 95 15.50 -19.65 -11.12
N VAL A 96 16.45 -19.53 -12.06
CA VAL A 96 17.12 -18.26 -12.34
C VAL A 96 16.15 -17.25 -12.94
N ALA A 97 15.33 -17.64 -13.92
CA ALA A 97 14.36 -16.75 -14.56
C ALA A 97 13.23 -16.31 -13.60
N GLY A 98 12.72 -17.22 -12.77
CA GLY A 98 11.75 -16.87 -11.73
C GLY A 98 12.35 -15.96 -10.65
N GLY A 99 13.58 -16.26 -10.23
CA GLY A 99 14.31 -15.45 -9.25
C GLY A 99 14.62 -14.05 -9.75
N THR A 100 15.04 -13.90 -11.01
CA THR A 100 15.29 -12.58 -11.61
C THR A 100 13.99 -11.80 -11.81
N ALA A 101 12.90 -12.44 -12.21
CA ALA A 101 11.59 -11.80 -12.32
C ALA A 101 11.09 -11.27 -10.96
N LEU A 102 11.20 -12.07 -9.90
CA LEU A 102 10.85 -11.66 -8.54
C LEU A 102 11.74 -10.55 -8.01
N ALA A 103 13.06 -10.65 -8.23
CA ALA A 103 14.00 -9.61 -7.83
C ALA A 103 13.76 -8.29 -8.57
N ALA A 104 13.44 -8.36 -9.87
CA ALA A 104 13.08 -7.19 -10.66
C ALA A 104 11.75 -6.57 -10.21
N LEU A 105 10.71 -7.39 -9.98
CA LEU A 105 9.42 -6.93 -9.45
C LEU A 105 9.59 -6.25 -8.09
N GLY A 106 10.25 -6.93 -7.15
CA GLY A 106 10.50 -6.39 -5.80
C GLY A 106 11.41 -5.17 -5.80
N GLY A 107 12.47 -5.19 -6.61
CA GLY A 107 13.41 -4.08 -6.76
C GLY A 107 12.76 -2.84 -7.38
N CYS A 108 12.01 -3.00 -8.46
CA CYS A 108 11.22 -1.91 -9.05
C CYS A 108 10.19 -1.39 -8.04
N GLY A 109 9.43 -2.28 -7.40
CA GLY A 109 8.47 -1.94 -6.35
C GLY A 109 9.06 -1.07 -5.25
N PHE A 110 10.22 -1.47 -4.72
CA PHE A 110 10.91 -0.76 -3.65
C PHE A 110 11.44 0.61 -4.09
N VAL A 111 12.04 0.69 -5.28
CA VAL A 111 12.58 1.96 -5.81
C VAL A 111 11.46 2.96 -6.09
N PHE A 112 10.36 2.53 -6.68
CA PHE A 112 9.20 3.40 -6.94
C PHE A 112 8.52 3.85 -5.65
N LEU A 113 8.38 2.97 -4.67
CA LEU A 113 7.82 3.33 -3.37
C LEU A 113 8.70 4.38 -2.66
N TRP A 114 10.02 4.20 -2.67
CA TRP A 114 10.95 5.13 -2.03
C TRP A 114 11.01 6.50 -2.73
N ARG A 115 10.93 6.53 -4.07
CA ARG A 115 11.09 7.76 -4.85
C ARG A 115 9.80 8.57 -4.98
N THR A 116 8.67 7.91 -5.19
CA THR A 116 7.41 8.57 -5.57
C THR A 116 6.22 8.16 -4.71
N GLY A 117 6.39 7.24 -3.75
CA GLY A 117 5.28 6.70 -2.96
C GLY A 117 4.34 5.79 -3.76
N LEU A 118 4.73 5.40 -4.98
CA LEU A 118 3.89 4.60 -5.86
C LEU A 118 3.80 3.15 -5.34
N TRP A 119 2.59 2.70 -5.01
CA TRP A 119 2.33 1.30 -4.67
C TRP A 119 2.04 0.51 -5.95
N LEU A 120 2.99 -0.35 -6.33
CA LEU A 120 2.82 -1.26 -7.47
C LEU A 120 2.04 -2.51 -7.06
N PRO A 121 1.17 -3.07 -7.92
CA PRO A 121 0.42 -4.29 -7.64
C PRO A 121 1.32 -5.53 -7.71
N LEU A 122 2.18 -5.69 -6.71
CA LEU A 122 3.15 -6.80 -6.60
C LEU A 122 2.45 -8.15 -6.48
N VAL A 123 1.41 -8.25 -5.63
CA VAL A 123 0.70 -9.51 -5.38
C VAL A 123 0.00 -10.03 -6.66
N PRO A 124 -0.81 -9.22 -7.39
CA PRO A 124 -1.41 -9.65 -8.65
C PRO A 124 -0.38 -10.08 -9.70
N SER A 125 0.73 -9.35 -9.85
CA SER A 125 1.79 -9.67 -10.80
C SER A 125 2.46 -11.01 -10.50
N ILE A 126 2.74 -11.30 -9.23
CA ILE A 126 3.34 -12.57 -8.81
C ILE A 126 2.37 -13.73 -9.10
N VAL A 127 1.09 -13.59 -8.75
CA VAL A 127 0.07 -14.62 -8.99
C VAL A 127 -0.08 -14.89 -10.48
N ALA A 128 -0.16 -13.85 -11.31
CA ALA A 128 -0.26 -13.98 -12.76
C ALA A 128 0.96 -14.70 -13.37
N PHE A 129 2.17 -14.36 -12.91
CA PHE A 129 3.41 -14.99 -13.35
C PHE A 129 3.43 -16.51 -13.06
N PHE A 130 3.04 -16.92 -11.85
CA PHE A 130 2.98 -18.34 -11.49
C PHE A 130 1.85 -19.09 -12.19
N MET A 131 0.68 -18.47 -12.38
CA MET A 131 -0.44 -19.10 -13.09
C MET A 131 -0.09 -19.41 -14.54
N VAL A 132 0.52 -18.48 -15.27
CA VAL A 132 0.94 -18.71 -16.65
C VAL A 132 2.07 -19.74 -16.70
N GLY A 133 3.03 -19.67 -15.78
CA GLY A 133 4.09 -20.68 -15.70
C GLY A 133 3.58 -22.10 -15.43
N PHE A 134 2.55 -22.25 -14.60
CA PHE A 134 1.90 -23.53 -14.35
C PHE A 134 1.12 -24.05 -15.56
N TRP A 135 0.44 -23.18 -16.31
CA TRP A 135 -0.33 -23.58 -17.49
C TRP A 135 0.54 -24.10 -18.65
N ILE A 136 1.81 -23.67 -18.72
CA ILE A 136 2.74 -24.01 -19.81
C ILE A 136 3.53 -25.31 -19.55
N ASN A 137 3.66 -25.73 -18.28
CA ASN A 137 4.43 -26.91 -17.87
C ASN A 137 3.54 -28.16 -17.79
#